data_AF-A0AAV6J799-F1
#
_entry.id   AF-A0AAV6J799-F1
#
_cell.length_a   1.000
_cell.length_b   1.000
_cell.length_c   1.000
_cell.angle_alpha   90.00
_cell.angle_beta   90.00
_cell.angle_gamma   90.00
#
_symmetry.space_group_name_H-M   'P 1'
#
loop_
_entity.id
_entity.type
_entity.pdbx_description
1 polymer ?
#
loop_
_entity_poly.entity_id
_entity_poly.type
_entity_poly.pdbx_seq_one_letter_code
_entity_poly.pdbx_strand_id
1 'polypeptide(L)'
;MGKGGGCVPSKKKPSSIAADDSPTNAPPLPIDNNAAENAAALTTSPPFISKLKILIVFYSMYGHVEGLARRMKKGVDGVEGVEAALLRVPETLPPDALEQMRAPPKDDGIPEISSAAELTAADGVLFGFPTRYGCMAAQMKAFFDSTGQLWKEQKLAGKPAGFFVSTGTQGGGQETTALDIKHIYAFCSLDNALLSVMLLVVFACISSASGLGACACIACFGSVVGCVALGPVVLCSLFLSFVLVRVVLFVSQGWTAITQLAHHGMLFVPIGYTFGPGMFKMDSIRGGSPYGAGVFAGDGTRGPSDTELALAEHQGEYMAAIVKRKNWKGLKKTVLRGVKEDKGFTE
;
A
#
# COMPACT_ATOMS: atom_id res chain seq x y z
N MET A 1 -46.10 11.18 52.53
CA MET A 1 -46.99 10.14 51.95
C MET A 1 -46.52 8.78 52.47
N GLY A 2 -47.47 7.91 52.85
CA GLY A 2 -47.31 6.68 53.68
C GLY A 2 -46.29 5.66 53.15
N LYS A 3 -45.60 4.90 54.03
CA LYS A 3 -46.01 3.71 54.81
C LYS A 3 -46.26 2.44 53.98
N GLY A 4 -45.60 1.36 54.40
CA GLY A 4 -45.88 -0.06 54.10
C GLY A 4 -44.70 -0.72 53.38
N GLY A 5 -43.86 -1.56 53.99
CA GLY A 5 -44.14 -2.75 54.82
C GLY A 5 -44.01 -4.00 53.95
N GLY A 6 -43.24 -5.05 54.23
CA GLY A 6 -42.47 -5.40 55.42
C GLY A 6 -41.57 -6.65 55.16
N CYS A 7 -40.95 -7.04 56.26
CA CYS A 7 -39.93 -8.06 56.53
C CYS A 7 -40.25 -9.51 56.08
N VAL A 8 -39.34 -10.23 55.38
CA VAL A 8 -38.26 -11.19 55.81
C VAL A 8 -38.75 -12.64 56.20
N PRO A 9 -37.88 -13.66 56.39
CA PRO A 9 -37.76 -14.88 55.57
C PRO A 9 -38.09 -16.19 56.35
N SER A 10 -37.95 -17.39 55.77
CA SER A 10 -37.48 -18.53 56.59
C SER A 10 -36.97 -19.76 55.83
N LYS A 11 -35.94 -20.35 56.45
CA LYS A 11 -35.21 -21.60 56.17
C LYS A 11 -36.10 -22.85 56.33
N LYS A 12 -35.69 -23.97 55.71
CA LYS A 12 -35.29 -25.22 56.41
C LYS A 12 -34.90 -26.37 55.46
N LYS A 13 -33.75 -27.00 55.77
CA LYS A 13 -33.39 -28.42 55.58
C LYS A 13 -33.32 -29.03 57.01
N PRO A 14 -33.03 -30.32 57.28
CA PRO A 14 -33.32 -31.62 56.63
C PRO A 14 -34.01 -32.62 57.63
N SER A 15 -34.25 -33.88 57.22
CA SER A 15 -34.27 -35.16 58.01
C SER A 15 -35.28 -36.14 57.39
N SER A 16 -35.30 -37.46 57.57
CA SER A 16 -34.30 -38.53 57.72
C SER A 16 -35.14 -39.83 57.82
N ILE A 17 -34.72 -40.89 57.13
CA ILE A 17 -34.87 -42.33 57.48
C ILE A 17 -36.30 -42.92 57.65
N ALA A 18 -36.62 -43.92 56.82
CA ALA A 18 -37.11 -45.23 57.28
C ALA A 18 -36.95 -46.27 56.15
N ALA A 19 -36.36 -47.41 56.50
CA ALA A 19 -36.25 -48.61 55.68
C ALA A 19 -37.43 -49.54 55.98
N ASP A 20 -37.90 -50.34 55.01
CA ASP A 20 -38.14 -51.76 55.27
C ASP A 20 -38.28 -52.63 54.01
N ASP A 21 -37.72 -53.82 54.13
CA ASP A 21 -37.98 -55.13 53.52
C ASP A 21 -37.91 -55.45 52.00
N SER A 22 -37.19 -56.54 51.76
CA SER A 22 -36.88 -57.25 50.50
C SER A 22 -37.64 -58.61 50.45
N PRO A 23 -37.40 -59.59 49.55
CA PRO A 23 -36.73 -59.64 48.24
C PRO A 23 -37.58 -60.38 47.15
N THR A 24 -37.21 -60.31 45.87
CA THR A 24 -37.39 -61.45 44.95
C THR A 24 -36.35 -61.43 43.83
N ASN A 25 -35.65 -62.55 43.72
CA ASN A 25 -34.56 -62.81 42.78
C ASN A 25 -35.07 -63.04 41.35
N ALA A 26 -34.44 -62.39 40.37
CA ALA A 26 -34.35 -62.86 39.00
C ALA A 26 -32.95 -62.51 38.43
N PRO A 27 -32.30 -63.40 37.68
CA PRO A 27 -30.90 -63.24 37.25
C PRO A 27 -30.76 -62.18 36.15
N PRO A 28 -29.66 -61.42 36.09
CA PRO A 28 -29.45 -60.44 35.02
C PRO A 28 -29.03 -61.14 33.73
N LEU A 29 -29.75 -60.83 32.64
CA LEU A 29 -29.34 -61.13 31.27
C LEU A 29 -28.13 -60.28 30.87
N PRO A 30 -27.21 -60.77 30.02
CA PRO A 30 -26.04 -60.01 29.61
C PRO A 30 -26.46 -58.94 28.58
N ILE A 31 -26.26 -57.66 28.92
CA ILE A 31 -26.31 -56.57 27.94
C ILE A 31 -24.86 -56.15 27.67
N ASP A 32 -24.41 -56.43 26.45
CA ASP A 32 -23.16 -55.93 25.89
C ASP A 32 -23.14 -54.40 25.88
N ASN A 33 -22.47 -53.80 26.85
CA ASN A 33 -22.19 -52.37 26.86
C ASN A 33 -20.90 -52.06 26.08
N ASN A 34 -20.84 -52.45 24.82
CA ASN A 34 -19.88 -51.91 23.84
C ASN A 34 -20.44 -50.62 23.22
N ALA A 35 -20.74 -49.63 24.05
CA ALA A 35 -21.19 -48.30 23.62
C ALA A 35 -20.85 -47.22 24.67
N ALA A 36 -19.66 -47.25 25.25
CA ALA A 36 -19.21 -46.19 26.18
C ALA A 36 -17.69 -45.99 26.23
N GLU A 37 -16.96 -46.23 25.12
CA GLU A 37 -15.50 -46.02 25.10
C GLU A 37 -14.94 -45.23 23.91
N ASN A 38 -15.78 -44.61 23.06
CA ASN A 38 -15.29 -43.76 21.96
C ASN A 38 -15.96 -42.38 21.91
N ALA A 39 -16.04 -41.70 23.04
CA ALA A 39 -16.53 -40.32 23.08
C ALA A 39 -15.88 -39.51 24.21
N ALA A 40 -14.61 -39.12 24.04
CA ALA A 40 -14.06 -37.83 24.49
C ALA A 40 -12.52 -37.82 24.43
N ALA A 41 -11.96 -37.63 23.24
CA ALA A 41 -10.63 -37.01 23.09
C ALA A 41 -10.50 -36.35 21.70
N LEU A 42 -11.50 -35.57 21.30
CA LEU A 42 -11.30 -34.55 20.27
C LEU A 42 -10.62 -33.35 20.93
N THR A 43 -9.31 -33.47 21.18
CA THR A 43 -8.45 -32.31 21.34
C THR A 43 -8.37 -31.65 19.97
N THR A 44 -9.31 -30.75 19.69
CA THR A 44 -9.16 -29.81 18.59
C THR A 44 -7.96 -28.92 18.94
N SER A 45 -6.79 -29.25 18.43
CA SER A 45 -5.70 -28.28 18.32
C SER A 45 -6.30 -27.01 17.71
N PRO A 46 -6.08 -25.82 18.28
CA PRO A 46 -6.53 -24.58 17.65
C PRO A 46 -6.03 -24.58 16.20
N PRO A 47 -6.85 -24.15 15.23
CA PRO A 47 -6.43 -24.14 13.83
C PRO A 47 -5.09 -23.42 13.75
N PHE A 48 -4.09 -24.03 13.11
CA PHE A 48 -2.85 -23.35 12.76
C PHE A 48 -3.22 -22.17 11.85
N ILE A 49 -3.50 -21.00 12.44
CA ILE A 49 -3.64 -19.77 11.69
C ILE A 49 -2.22 -19.44 11.27
N SER A 50 -1.88 -19.73 10.01
CA SER A 50 -0.68 -19.21 9.40
C SER A 50 -0.68 -17.70 9.59
N LYS A 51 0.38 -17.15 10.21
CA LYS A 51 0.48 -15.71 10.43
C LYS A 51 0.40 -14.99 9.08
N LEU A 52 -0.32 -13.87 9.07
CA LEU A 52 -0.37 -12.99 7.91
C LEU A 52 1.00 -12.35 7.71
N LYS A 53 1.46 -12.30 6.47
CA LYS A 53 2.82 -11.83 6.16
C LYS A 53 2.79 -10.44 5.56
N ILE A 54 3.50 -9.49 6.17
CA ILE A 54 3.73 -8.17 5.61
C ILE A 54 5.19 -8.05 5.21
N LEU A 55 5.46 -7.69 3.96
CA LEU A 55 6.82 -7.40 3.52
C LEU A 55 7.10 -5.90 3.64
N ILE A 56 8.21 -5.56 4.27
CA ILE A 56 8.72 -4.20 4.34
C ILE A 56 9.93 -4.14 3.40
N VAL A 57 9.68 -3.70 2.18
CA VAL A 57 10.66 -3.63 1.09
C VAL A 57 11.21 -2.21 1.02
N PHE A 58 12.51 -2.03 1.23
CA PHE A 58 13.07 -0.68 1.29
C PHE A 58 14.43 -0.55 0.62
N TYR A 59 14.73 0.67 0.17
CA TYR A 59 16.06 1.10 -0.22
C TYR A 59 16.54 2.17 0.76
N SER A 60 17.80 2.08 1.21
CA SER A 60 18.39 3.04 2.14
C SER A 60 19.87 3.23 1.85
N MET A 61 20.26 4.45 1.45
CA MET A 61 21.66 4.78 1.20
C MET A 61 22.43 5.07 2.51
N TYR A 62 21.87 5.91 3.38
CA TYR A 62 22.52 6.39 4.61
C TYR A 62 21.90 5.85 5.91
N GLY A 63 21.07 4.81 5.85
CA GLY A 63 20.50 4.17 7.05
C GLY A 63 19.18 4.78 7.56
N HIS A 64 18.81 6.00 7.18
CA HIS A 64 17.59 6.67 7.66
C HIS A 64 16.30 5.90 7.40
N VAL A 65 16.11 5.40 6.16
CA VAL A 65 14.92 4.61 5.78
C VAL A 65 14.96 3.24 6.47
N GLU A 66 16.14 2.67 6.67
CA GLU A 66 16.30 1.40 7.39
C GLU A 66 15.87 1.54 8.87
N GLY A 67 16.23 2.66 9.52
CA GLY A 67 15.78 2.97 10.88
C GLY A 67 14.25 3.02 10.99
N LEU A 68 13.58 3.67 10.04
CA LEU A 68 12.12 3.66 9.96
C LEU A 68 11.57 2.24 9.70
N ALA A 69 12.17 1.48 8.77
CA ALA A 69 11.73 0.14 8.42
C ALA A 69 11.79 -0.83 9.61
N ARG A 70 12.88 -0.80 10.40
CA ARG A 70 13.01 -1.58 11.64
C ARG A 70 11.94 -1.21 12.65
N ARG A 71 11.62 0.08 12.75
CA ARG A 71 10.59 0.59 13.65
C ARG A 71 9.18 0.18 13.21
N MET A 72 8.91 0.19 11.90
CA MET A 72 7.68 -0.34 11.31
C MET A 72 7.52 -1.84 11.57
N LYS A 73 8.60 -2.62 11.43
CA LYS A 73 8.60 -4.05 11.73
C LYS A 73 8.12 -4.30 13.15
N LYS A 74 8.63 -3.54 14.14
CA LYS A 74 8.17 -3.63 15.53
C LYS A 74 6.66 -3.36 15.67
N GLY A 75 6.13 -2.36 14.96
CA GLY A 75 4.69 -2.08 14.96
C GLY A 75 3.85 -3.18 14.33
N VAL A 76 4.30 -3.76 13.21
CA VAL A 76 3.62 -4.89 12.58
C VAL A 76 3.64 -6.12 13.49
N ASP A 77 4.82 -6.48 14.03
CA ASP A 77 5.00 -7.65 14.88
C ASP A 77 4.27 -7.52 16.23
N GLY A 78 3.94 -6.29 16.65
CA GLY A 78 3.11 -6.02 17.83
C GLY A 78 1.65 -6.46 17.66
N VAL A 79 1.18 -6.70 16.43
CA VAL A 79 -0.19 -7.14 16.15
C VAL A 79 -0.26 -8.66 16.07
N GLU A 80 -1.04 -9.26 16.97
CA GLU A 80 -1.22 -10.72 17.02
C GLU A 80 -1.71 -11.31 15.69
N GLY A 81 -1.03 -12.35 15.22
CA GLY A 81 -1.38 -13.08 13.99
C GLY A 81 -0.83 -12.46 12.72
N VAL A 82 0.03 -11.44 12.81
CA VAL A 82 0.74 -10.81 11.69
C VAL A 82 2.24 -10.85 11.95
N GLU A 83 3.03 -10.97 10.90
CA GLU A 83 4.50 -10.99 10.94
C GLU A 83 5.05 -10.09 9.83
N ALA A 84 6.05 -9.28 10.16
CA ALA A 84 6.80 -8.49 9.18
C ALA A 84 8.12 -9.16 8.80
N ALA A 85 8.50 -9.10 7.52
CA ALA A 85 9.85 -9.39 7.06
C ALA A 85 10.46 -8.16 6.38
N LEU A 86 11.73 -7.86 6.72
CA LEU A 86 12.50 -6.78 6.12
C LEU A 86 13.24 -7.30 4.89
N LEU A 87 13.12 -6.59 3.77
CA LEU A 87 13.81 -6.91 2.53
C LEU A 87 14.45 -5.64 1.96
N ARG A 88 15.74 -5.72 1.64
CA ARG A 88 16.47 -4.61 1.02
C ARG A 88 16.41 -4.71 -0.50
N VAL A 89 16.18 -3.59 -1.18
CA VAL A 89 16.30 -3.50 -2.63
C VAL A 89 17.78 -3.49 -3.03
N PRO A 90 18.20 -4.27 -4.06
CA PRO A 90 19.58 -4.31 -4.51
C PRO A 90 20.14 -2.93 -4.86
N GLU A 91 21.42 -2.74 -4.56
CA GLU A 91 22.15 -1.52 -4.93
C GLU A 91 22.49 -1.53 -6.43
N THR A 92 22.35 -0.38 -7.08
CA THR A 92 22.63 -0.22 -8.53
C THR A 92 23.89 0.59 -8.78
N LEU A 93 24.39 1.31 -7.78
CA LEU A 93 25.62 2.09 -7.90
C LEU A 93 26.85 1.18 -7.74
N PRO A 94 27.93 1.44 -8.51
CA PRO A 94 29.16 0.69 -8.35
C PRO A 94 29.85 1.01 -7.01
N PRO A 95 30.66 0.09 -6.46
CA PRO A 95 31.25 0.26 -5.12
C PRO A 95 32.13 1.51 -4.96
N ASP A 96 32.85 1.91 -6.00
CA ASP A 96 33.69 3.10 -6.03
C ASP A 96 32.86 4.40 -5.87
N ALA A 97 31.69 4.47 -6.51
CA ALA A 97 30.76 5.58 -6.34
C ALA A 97 30.23 5.64 -4.89
N LEU A 98 29.91 4.48 -4.29
CA LEU A 98 29.44 4.43 -2.90
C LEU A 98 30.51 4.90 -1.92
N GLU A 99 31.77 4.54 -2.15
CA GLU A 99 32.91 4.98 -1.35
C GLU A 99 33.12 6.50 -1.46
N GLN A 100 33.08 7.05 -2.68
CA GLN A 100 33.18 8.50 -2.92
C GLN A 100 32.03 9.28 -2.24
N MET A 101 30.83 8.70 -2.24
CA MET A 101 29.66 9.25 -1.56
C MET A 101 29.68 9.05 -0.04
N ARG A 102 30.69 8.34 0.50
CA ARG A 102 30.81 8.00 1.93
C ARG A 102 29.55 7.30 2.45
N ALA A 103 28.96 6.43 1.63
CA ALA A 103 27.81 5.65 2.04
C ALA A 103 28.24 4.68 3.16
N PRO A 104 27.51 4.60 4.29
CA PRO A 104 27.83 3.66 5.35
C PRO A 104 27.65 2.21 4.86
N PRO A 105 28.42 1.26 5.42
CA PRO A 105 28.25 -0.16 5.12
C PRO A 105 26.83 -0.61 5.45
N LYS A 106 26.31 -1.56 4.67
CA LYS A 106 24.98 -2.13 4.88
C LYS A 106 25.04 -3.22 5.94
N ASP A 107 23.94 -3.41 6.66
CA ASP A 107 23.80 -4.56 7.58
C ASP A 107 23.53 -5.83 6.78
N ASP A 108 24.43 -6.81 6.87
CA ASP A 108 24.33 -8.14 6.25
C ASP A 108 23.19 -8.99 6.84
N GLY A 109 22.66 -8.62 8.01
CA GLY A 109 21.54 -9.31 8.65
C GLY A 109 20.18 -9.10 7.97
N ILE A 110 20.05 -8.10 7.09
CA ILE A 110 18.83 -7.89 6.30
C ILE A 110 19.04 -8.44 4.88
N PRO A 111 18.27 -9.46 4.46
CA PRO A 111 18.41 -10.03 3.13
C PRO A 111 17.97 -9.05 2.04
N GLU A 112 18.62 -9.16 0.89
CA GLU A 112 18.16 -8.48 -0.33
C GLU A 112 17.03 -9.26 -1.00
N ILE A 113 16.07 -8.55 -1.58
CA ILE A 113 15.01 -9.18 -2.36
C ILE A 113 15.62 -9.77 -3.64
N SER A 114 15.59 -11.10 -3.73
CA SER A 114 16.21 -11.83 -4.83
C SER A 114 15.29 -11.87 -6.04
N SER A 115 13.98 -11.90 -5.81
CA SER A 115 12.97 -11.86 -6.88
C SER A 115 11.77 -11.03 -6.49
N ALA A 116 11.28 -10.22 -7.45
CA ALA A 116 9.99 -9.55 -7.33
C ALA A 116 8.84 -10.52 -7.02
N ALA A 117 8.94 -11.80 -7.43
CA ALA A 117 7.92 -12.81 -7.17
C ALA A 117 7.65 -13.03 -5.68
N GLU A 118 8.60 -12.71 -4.79
CA GLU A 118 8.42 -12.80 -3.34
C GLU A 118 7.28 -11.90 -2.84
N LEU A 119 6.98 -10.80 -3.54
CA LEU A 119 5.84 -9.92 -3.24
C LEU A 119 4.50 -10.65 -3.27
N THR A 120 4.40 -11.75 -4.03
CA THR A 120 3.16 -12.52 -4.15
C THR A 120 2.82 -13.29 -2.87
N ALA A 121 3.82 -13.66 -2.06
CA ALA A 121 3.64 -14.35 -0.79
C ALA A 121 3.19 -13.42 0.35
N ALA A 122 3.21 -12.10 0.14
CA ALA A 122 2.83 -11.12 1.14
C ALA A 122 1.32 -10.85 1.13
N ASP A 123 0.69 -10.74 2.29
CA ASP A 123 -0.69 -10.26 2.43
C ASP A 123 -0.80 -8.74 2.35
N GLY A 124 0.31 -8.03 2.62
CA GLY A 124 0.45 -6.58 2.44
C GLY A 124 1.93 -6.17 2.30
N VAL A 125 2.18 -4.98 1.77
CA VAL A 125 3.56 -4.51 1.49
C VAL A 125 3.76 -3.05 1.92
N LEU A 126 4.87 -2.75 2.59
CA LEU A 126 5.29 -1.39 2.88
C LEU A 126 6.56 -1.09 2.08
N PHE A 127 6.53 -0.03 1.29
CA PHE A 127 7.66 0.39 0.45
C PHE A 127 8.36 1.62 1.02
N GLY A 128 9.67 1.50 1.26
CA GLY A 128 10.51 2.55 1.85
C GLY A 128 11.58 3.04 0.90
N PHE A 129 11.70 4.35 0.68
CA PHE A 129 12.79 4.87 -0.15
C PHE A 129 13.12 6.34 0.15
N PRO A 130 14.39 6.76 -0.02
CA PRO A 130 14.76 8.16 0.08
C PRO A 130 14.25 8.92 -1.14
N THR A 131 13.94 10.20 -0.94
CA THR A 131 13.59 11.10 -2.03
C THR A 131 14.79 11.37 -2.93
N ARG A 132 14.53 11.47 -4.22
CA ARG A 132 15.41 12.06 -5.24
C ARG A 132 14.57 13.07 -6.01
N TYR A 133 14.73 14.34 -5.66
CA TYR A 133 13.99 15.46 -6.27
C TYR A 133 12.46 15.29 -6.26
N GLY A 134 11.92 14.77 -5.16
CA GLY A 134 10.48 14.52 -5.04
C GLY A 134 10.01 13.24 -5.74
N CYS A 135 10.92 12.37 -6.18
CA CYS A 135 10.64 11.06 -6.77
C CYS A 135 11.31 9.93 -5.97
N MET A 136 10.96 8.68 -6.27
CA MET A 136 11.64 7.51 -5.72
C MET A 136 13.10 7.42 -6.23
N ALA A 137 13.97 6.80 -5.42
CA ALA A 137 15.34 6.51 -5.85
C ALA A 137 15.37 5.53 -7.04
N ALA A 138 16.39 5.66 -7.90
CA ALA A 138 16.54 4.84 -9.10
C ALA A 138 16.56 3.34 -8.80
N GLN A 139 17.14 2.93 -7.67
CA GLN A 139 17.17 1.55 -7.17
C GLN A 139 15.75 1.00 -6.96
N MET A 140 14.90 1.76 -6.26
CA MET A 140 13.51 1.38 -6.05
C MET A 140 12.74 1.36 -7.38
N LYS A 141 13.04 2.29 -8.28
CA LYS A 141 12.43 2.30 -9.61
C LYS A 141 12.81 1.06 -10.44
N ALA A 142 14.09 0.69 -10.45
CA ALA A 142 14.58 -0.51 -11.11
C ALA A 142 13.92 -1.78 -10.53
N PHE A 143 13.71 -1.82 -9.21
CA PHE A 143 12.94 -2.90 -8.60
C PHE A 143 11.50 -2.95 -9.12
N PHE A 144 10.77 -1.83 -9.17
CA PHE A 144 9.43 -1.80 -9.77
C PHE A 144 9.45 -2.20 -11.26
N ASP A 145 10.47 -1.83 -12.01
CA ASP A 145 10.61 -2.23 -13.43
C ASP A 145 10.79 -3.74 -13.61
N SER A 146 11.38 -4.43 -12.63
CA SER A 146 11.47 -5.89 -12.62
C SER A 146 10.13 -6.60 -12.40
N THR A 147 9.08 -5.87 -12.00
CA THR A 147 7.76 -6.46 -11.67
C THR A 147 6.83 -6.65 -12.88
N GLY A 148 7.31 -6.47 -14.11
CA GLY A 148 6.48 -6.51 -15.33
C GLY A 148 5.64 -7.77 -15.50
N GLN A 149 6.17 -8.94 -15.14
CA GLN A 149 5.39 -10.19 -15.20
C GLN A 149 4.26 -10.22 -14.17
N LEU A 150 4.50 -9.74 -12.95
CA LEU A 150 3.49 -9.66 -11.90
C LEU A 150 2.38 -8.67 -12.26
N TRP A 151 2.75 -7.58 -12.92
CA TRP A 151 1.80 -6.61 -13.47
C TRP A 151 0.94 -7.25 -14.55
N LYS A 152 1.55 -7.93 -15.53
CA LYS A 152 0.81 -8.58 -16.63
C LYS A 152 -0.20 -9.59 -16.11
N GLU A 153 0.16 -10.35 -15.09
CA GLU A 153 -0.68 -11.38 -14.47
C GLU A 153 -1.57 -10.82 -13.35
N GLN A 154 -1.46 -9.52 -13.03
CA GLN A 154 -2.17 -8.84 -11.95
C GLN A 154 -2.06 -9.57 -10.59
N LYS A 155 -0.90 -10.19 -10.31
CA LYS A 155 -0.67 -11.01 -9.10
C LYS A 155 -0.64 -10.21 -7.80
N LEU A 156 -0.43 -8.90 -7.88
CA LEU A 156 -0.44 -8.00 -6.72
C LEU A 156 -1.80 -7.32 -6.51
N ALA A 157 -2.77 -7.56 -7.39
CA ALA A 157 -4.07 -6.91 -7.32
C ALA A 157 -4.77 -7.16 -5.99
N GLY A 158 -5.32 -6.08 -5.43
CA GLY A 158 -6.01 -6.05 -4.15
C GLY A 158 -5.09 -6.07 -2.93
N LYS A 159 -3.78 -6.37 -3.03
CA LYS A 159 -2.90 -6.39 -1.85
C LYS A 159 -2.75 -4.96 -1.28
N PRO A 160 -2.95 -4.75 0.04
CA PRO A 160 -2.69 -3.47 0.68
C PRO A 160 -1.22 -3.07 0.56
N ALA A 161 -0.96 -1.82 0.20
CA ALA A 161 0.38 -1.26 0.15
C ALA A 161 0.47 0.17 0.66
N GLY A 162 1.59 0.51 1.30
CA GLY A 162 1.84 1.85 1.84
C GLY A 162 3.27 2.30 1.57
N PHE A 163 3.51 3.60 1.76
CA PHE A 163 4.81 4.23 1.52
C PHE A 163 5.39 4.86 2.77
N PHE A 164 6.72 4.94 2.83
CA PHE A 164 7.44 5.76 3.80
C PHE A 164 8.74 6.29 3.20
N VAL A 165 9.12 7.50 3.61
CA VAL A 165 10.11 8.29 2.87
C VAL A 165 11.18 8.92 3.76
N SER A 166 12.32 9.25 3.17
CA SER A 166 13.35 10.07 3.82
C SER A 166 13.67 11.27 2.93
N THR A 167 13.76 12.47 3.50
CA THR A 167 14.09 13.69 2.74
C THR A 167 15.22 14.48 3.39
N GLY A 168 16.00 15.19 2.56
CA GLY A 168 17.04 16.10 3.04
C GLY A 168 16.50 17.41 3.62
N THR A 169 15.33 17.87 3.16
CA THR A 169 14.69 19.13 3.63
C THR A 169 13.22 18.91 3.95
N GLN A 170 12.66 19.76 4.82
CA GLN A 170 11.25 19.64 5.29
C GLN A 170 10.24 19.64 4.14
N GLY A 171 10.40 20.55 3.17
CA GLY A 171 9.54 20.62 1.98
C GLY A 171 10.06 19.88 0.76
N GLY A 172 11.23 19.21 0.86
CA GLY A 172 11.95 18.60 -0.27
C GLY A 172 11.35 17.28 -0.75
N GLY A 173 10.03 17.18 -0.83
CA GLY A 173 9.32 16.01 -1.32
C GLY A 173 8.88 15.01 -0.26
N GLN A 174 8.63 15.46 0.99
CA GLN A 174 8.04 14.60 2.05
C GLN A 174 6.68 14.04 1.62
N GLU A 175 5.93 14.82 0.85
CA GLU A 175 4.64 14.41 0.30
C GLU A 175 4.81 13.91 -1.14
N THR A 176 5.52 14.68 -1.98
CA THR A 176 5.58 14.39 -3.42
C THR A 176 6.31 13.11 -3.79
N THR A 177 7.17 12.60 -2.89
CA THR A 177 7.85 11.32 -3.14
C THR A 177 6.86 10.15 -3.06
N ALA A 178 5.83 10.26 -2.22
CA ALA A 178 4.75 9.28 -2.12
C ALA A 178 3.63 9.61 -3.13
N LEU A 179 3.25 10.88 -3.22
CA LEU A 179 2.28 11.40 -4.16
C LEU A 179 2.97 12.00 -5.38
N ASP A 180 2.70 11.52 -6.58
CA ASP A 180 2.91 12.45 -7.69
C ASP A 180 1.80 12.42 -8.73
N ILE A 181 1.29 13.64 -8.95
CA ILE A 181 0.22 14.11 -9.83
C ILE A 181 0.83 14.95 -10.97
N LYS A 182 2.15 14.87 -11.23
CA LYS A 182 2.78 15.55 -12.39
C LYS A 182 2.05 15.28 -13.72
N HIS A 183 1.33 14.17 -13.79
CA HIS A 183 0.58 13.76 -14.95
C HIS A 183 -0.68 14.57 -15.30
N ILE A 184 -1.35 15.25 -14.36
CA ILE A 184 -2.64 15.90 -14.65
C ILE A 184 -2.49 17.31 -15.22
N TYR A 185 -1.51 18.09 -14.75
CA TYR A 185 -1.37 19.48 -15.20
C TYR A 185 -0.68 19.62 -16.56
N ALA A 186 0.31 18.78 -16.87
CA ALA A 186 1.02 18.83 -18.15
C ALA A 186 0.13 18.35 -19.31
N PHE A 187 -0.69 17.30 -19.11
CA PHE A 187 -1.61 16.82 -20.14
C PHE A 187 -2.74 17.82 -20.41
N CYS A 188 -3.37 18.37 -19.36
CA CYS A 188 -4.49 19.30 -19.54
C CYS A 188 -4.07 20.61 -20.23
N SER A 189 -2.85 21.09 -20.00
CA SER A 189 -2.34 22.30 -20.66
C SER A 189 -1.82 22.04 -22.08
N LEU A 190 -1.24 20.86 -22.36
CA LEU A 190 -0.82 20.50 -23.72
C LEU A 190 -2.00 20.13 -24.61
N ASP A 191 -3.04 19.46 -24.11
CA ASP A 191 -4.20 19.08 -24.93
C ASP A 191 -4.97 20.30 -25.44
N ASN A 192 -5.11 21.36 -24.65
CA ASN A 192 -5.72 22.62 -25.10
C ASN A 192 -4.88 23.33 -26.18
N ALA A 193 -3.54 23.35 -26.03
CA ALA A 193 -2.66 23.95 -27.02
C ALA A 193 -2.57 23.11 -28.32
N LEU A 194 -2.54 21.79 -28.19
CA LEU A 194 -2.51 20.84 -29.31
C LEU A 194 -3.81 20.84 -30.10
N LEU A 195 -4.97 20.95 -29.45
CA LEU A 195 -6.26 21.05 -30.14
C LEU A 195 -6.36 22.35 -30.95
N SER A 196 -5.87 23.47 -30.40
CA SER A 196 -5.82 24.75 -31.13
C SER A 196 -4.87 24.71 -32.34
N VAL A 197 -3.70 24.07 -32.20
CA VAL A 197 -2.74 23.94 -33.31
C VAL A 197 -3.24 22.95 -34.36
N MET A 198 -3.85 21.83 -33.98
CA MET A 198 -4.49 20.90 -34.93
C MET A 198 -5.65 21.56 -35.68
N LEU A 199 -6.52 22.32 -34.99
CA LEU A 199 -7.59 23.06 -35.66
C LEU A 199 -7.03 24.06 -36.67
N LEU A 200 -5.98 24.81 -36.31
CA LEU A 200 -5.33 25.77 -37.22
C LEU A 200 -4.73 25.09 -38.46
N VAL A 201 -4.09 23.93 -38.30
CA VAL A 201 -3.53 23.17 -39.43
C VAL A 201 -4.64 22.58 -40.31
N VAL A 202 -5.71 22.05 -39.72
CA VAL A 202 -6.87 21.53 -40.46
C VAL A 202 -7.58 22.65 -41.22
N PHE A 203 -7.78 23.82 -40.61
CA PHE A 203 -8.34 25.00 -41.28
C PHE A 203 -7.44 25.49 -42.42
N ALA A 204 -6.12 25.55 -42.23
CA ALA A 204 -5.18 25.92 -43.27
C ALA A 204 -5.20 24.92 -44.45
N CYS A 205 -5.27 23.61 -44.18
CA CYS A 205 -5.39 22.59 -45.20
C CYS A 205 -6.73 22.68 -45.97
N ILE A 206 -7.86 22.88 -45.28
CA ILE A 206 -9.18 23.03 -45.92
C ILE A 206 -9.26 24.30 -46.78
N SER A 207 -8.70 25.42 -46.32
CA SER A 207 -8.59 26.65 -47.13
C SER A 207 -7.70 26.44 -48.37
N SER A 208 -6.62 25.67 -48.27
CA SER A 208 -5.75 25.39 -49.43
C SER A 208 -6.40 24.46 -50.46
N ALA A 209 -7.24 23.51 -50.04
CA ALA A 209 -7.88 22.54 -50.92
C ALA A 209 -9.13 23.08 -51.64
N SER A 210 -9.75 24.15 -51.11
CA SER A 210 -10.98 24.73 -51.66
C SER A 210 -10.75 25.89 -52.65
N GLY A 211 -9.50 26.30 -52.88
CA GLY A 211 -9.16 27.35 -53.85
C GLY A 211 -9.67 28.75 -53.48
N LEU A 212 -10.30 28.92 -52.31
CA LEU A 212 -10.63 30.21 -51.76
C LEU A 212 -9.36 30.82 -51.15
N GLY A 213 -8.84 31.87 -51.80
CA GLY A 213 -7.72 32.65 -51.29
C GLY A 213 -7.93 32.99 -49.81
N ALA A 214 -6.93 32.64 -48.99
CA ALA A 214 -6.93 32.82 -47.54
C ALA A 214 -7.01 34.32 -47.19
N CYS A 215 -8.23 34.83 -47.11
CA CYS A 215 -8.51 36.18 -46.63
C CYS A 215 -9.78 36.13 -45.76
N ALA A 216 -9.69 35.49 -44.59
CA ALA A 216 -10.70 35.65 -43.55
C ALA A 216 -10.12 35.31 -42.16
N CYS A 217 -9.90 36.38 -41.40
CA CYS A 217 -10.00 36.44 -39.93
C CYS A 217 -8.86 35.86 -39.08
N ILE A 218 -7.65 36.43 -39.21
CA ILE A 218 -6.81 36.68 -38.03
C ILE A 218 -6.97 38.17 -37.69
N ALA A 219 -7.99 38.47 -36.91
CA ALA A 219 -8.16 39.77 -36.26
C ALA A 219 -8.50 39.56 -34.79
N CYS A 220 -7.49 39.18 -34.00
CA CYS A 220 -7.37 39.56 -32.60
C CYS A 220 -5.92 39.40 -32.15
N PHE A 221 -5.40 40.45 -31.51
CA PHE A 221 -4.03 40.72 -31.08
C PHE A 221 -3.07 41.19 -32.18
N GLY A 222 -3.00 42.52 -32.29
CA GLY A 222 -2.15 43.24 -33.22
C GLY A 222 -0.67 42.91 -33.05
N SER A 223 -0.12 42.25 -34.05
CA SER A 223 1.26 42.41 -34.53
C SER A 223 1.34 41.78 -35.91
N VAL A 224 1.84 42.55 -36.88
CA VAL A 224 1.98 42.16 -38.27
C VAL A 224 3.01 41.03 -38.37
N VAL A 225 2.58 39.80 -38.65
CA VAL A 225 3.47 38.70 -39.03
C VAL A 225 3.10 38.26 -40.44
N GLY A 226 4.04 38.44 -41.37
CA GLY A 226 3.86 38.05 -42.76
C GLY A 226 3.67 36.54 -42.91
N CYS A 227 2.74 36.14 -43.79
CA CYS A 227 2.56 34.74 -44.20
C CYS A 227 3.80 34.25 -44.96
N VAL A 228 4.63 33.44 -44.31
CA VAL A 228 5.68 32.66 -44.98
C VAL A 228 5.08 31.30 -45.36
N ALA A 229 4.98 31.01 -46.65
CA ALA A 229 4.59 29.70 -47.15
C ALA A 229 5.67 28.66 -46.76
N LEU A 230 5.39 27.84 -45.74
CA LEU A 230 6.30 26.79 -45.31
C LEU A 230 6.20 25.60 -46.27
N GLY A 231 7.28 25.33 -47.02
CA GLY A 231 7.36 24.19 -47.93
C GLY A 231 7.32 22.83 -47.20
N PRO A 232 7.06 21.72 -47.93
CA PRO A 232 6.84 20.38 -47.36
C PRO A 232 8.00 19.85 -46.49
N VAL A 233 9.22 20.33 -46.72
CA VAL A 233 10.42 19.99 -45.93
C VAL A 233 10.33 20.56 -44.50
N VAL A 234 9.74 21.74 -44.32
CA VAL A 234 9.57 22.36 -42.99
C VAL A 234 8.45 21.67 -42.21
N LEU A 235 7.38 21.26 -42.89
CA LEU A 235 6.31 20.45 -42.30
C LEU A 235 6.84 19.11 -41.79
N CYS A 236 7.69 18.43 -42.56
CA CYS A 236 8.30 17.15 -42.17
C CYS A 236 9.23 17.29 -40.96
N SER A 237 10.06 18.34 -40.92
CA SER A 237 10.96 18.64 -39.78
C SER A 237 10.20 19.00 -38.51
N LEU A 238 9.09 19.74 -38.62
CA LEU A 238 8.20 20.01 -37.49
C LEU A 238 7.54 18.71 -37.00
N PHE A 239 7.10 17.83 -37.91
CA PHE A 239 6.51 16.55 -37.56
C PHE A 239 7.50 15.61 -36.86
N LEU A 240 8.75 15.51 -37.35
CA LEU A 240 9.81 14.75 -36.69
C LEU A 240 10.16 15.32 -35.31
N SER A 241 10.20 16.65 -35.18
CA SER A 241 10.42 17.31 -33.88
C SER A 241 9.26 17.04 -32.92
N PHE A 242 8.02 17.00 -33.41
CA PHE A 242 6.83 16.62 -32.64
C PHE A 242 6.87 15.17 -32.16
N VAL A 243 7.31 14.23 -33.01
CA VAL A 243 7.49 12.82 -32.62
C VAL A 243 8.61 12.70 -31.60
N LEU A 244 9.74 13.40 -31.77
CA LEU A 244 10.84 13.40 -30.81
C LEU A 244 10.42 13.97 -29.45
N VAL A 245 9.68 15.10 -29.43
CA VAL A 245 9.17 15.71 -28.20
C VAL A 245 8.16 14.78 -27.52
N ARG A 246 7.30 14.07 -28.28
CA ARG A 246 6.42 13.04 -27.71
C ARG A 246 7.20 11.87 -27.12
N VAL A 247 8.24 11.39 -27.78
CA VAL A 247 9.09 10.30 -27.27
C VAL A 247 9.84 10.73 -26.01
N VAL A 248 10.40 11.95 -25.98
CA VAL A 248 11.08 12.51 -24.80
C VAL A 248 10.11 12.75 -23.64
N LEU A 249 8.89 13.23 -23.92
CA LEU A 249 7.86 13.38 -22.90
C LEU A 249 7.34 12.04 -22.38
N PHE A 250 7.26 11.00 -23.22
CA PHE A 250 6.86 9.64 -22.79
C PHE A 250 7.90 9.00 -21.87
N VAL A 251 9.19 9.29 -22.11
CA VAL A 251 10.31 8.83 -21.24
C VAL A 251 10.31 9.55 -19.87
N SER A 252 9.59 10.67 -19.73
CA SER A 252 9.51 11.39 -18.44
C SER A 252 8.49 10.82 -17.45
N GLN A 253 7.72 9.79 -17.81
CA GLN A 253 6.50 9.39 -17.07
C GLN A 253 6.64 8.23 -16.09
N GLY A 254 7.86 7.90 -15.66
CA GLY A 254 8.09 6.72 -14.81
C GLY A 254 8.16 6.93 -13.30
N TRP A 255 8.20 8.14 -12.76
CA TRP A 255 8.87 8.36 -11.47
C TRP A 255 7.95 8.45 -10.23
N THR A 256 6.68 8.06 -10.35
CA THR A 256 5.65 8.31 -9.35
C THR A 256 5.31 7.04 -8.56
N ALA A 257 5.09 7.10 -7.24
CA ALA A 257 5.00 5.90 -6.40
C ALA A 257 3.58 5.27 -6.35
N ILE A 258 2.54 6.09 -6.11
CA ILE A 258 1.15 5.60 -6.07
C ILE A 258 0.67 5.08 -7.43
N THR A 259 1.16 5.63 -8.54
CA THR A 259 0.81 5.12 -9.88
C THR A 259 1.29 3.69 -10.09
N GLN A 260 2.46 3.30 -9.54
CA GLN A 260 2.94 1.92 -9.60
C GLN A 260 1.95 0.99 -8.89
N LEU A 261 1.45 1.39 -7.72
CA LEU A 261 0.42 0.62 -7.01
C LEU A 261 -0.87 0.52 -7.83
N ALA A 262 -1.30 1.62 -8.44
CA ALA A 262 -2.51 1.66 -9.25
C ALA A 262 -2.41 0.72 -10.47
N HIS A 263 -1.28 0.72 -11.18
CA HIS A 263 -1.05 -0.17 -12.32
C HIS A 263 -1.02 -1.65 -11.94
N HIS A 264 -0.51 -1.97 -10.75
CA HIS A 264 -0.53 -3.32 -10.17
C HIS A 264 -1.87 -3.71 -9.53
N GLY A 265 -2.84 -2.79 -9.47
CA GLY A 265 -4.14 -2.99 -8.82
C GLY A 265 -4.05 -3.10 -7.29
N MET A 266 -2.96 -2.65 -6.67
CA MET A 266 -2.76 -2.69 -5.22
C MET A 266 -3.62 -1.64 -4.51
N LEU A 267 -4.01 -1.93 -3.27
CA LEU A 267 -4.81 -1.00 -2.45
C LEU A 267 -3.87 -0.07 -1.68
N PHE A 268 -3.80 1.20 -2.08
CA PHE A 268 -3.02 2.18 -1.33
C PHE A 268 -3.65 2.42 0.07
N VAL A 269 -2.86 2.23 1.12
CA VAL A 269 -3.22 2.45 2.52
C VAL A 269 -2.40 3.63 3.06
N PRO A 270 -2.96 4.84 3.06
CA PRO A 270 -2.34 5.98 3.71
C PRO A 270 -2.47 5.87 5.23
N ILE A 271 -1.54 6.50 5.97
CA ILE A 271 -1.62 6.58 7.44
C ILE A 271 -2.72 7.55 7.89
N GLY A 272 -3.02 8.57 7.07
CA GLY A 272 -3.96 9.63 7.41
C GLY A 272 -3.52 10.39 8.66
N TYR A 273 -4.49 10.92 9.40
CA TYR A 273 -4.25 11.55 10.70
C TYR A 273 -4.47 10.60 11.89
N THR A 274 -4.38 9.29 11.65
CA THR A 274 -4.70 8.26 12.68
C THR A 274 -3.72 8.23 13.84
N PHE A 275 -2.51 8.78 13.67
CA PHE A 275 -1.54 9.01 14.75
C PHE A 275 -1.96 10.17 15.69
N GLY A 276 -3.10 10.80 15.42
CA GLY A 276 -3.78 11.74 16.30
C GLY A 276 -2.95 13.01 16.57
N PRO A 277 -2.83 13.46 17.83
CA PRO A 277 -2.16 14.72 18.17
C PRO A 277 -0.68 14.74 17.77
N GLY A 278 -0.05 13.57 17.64
CA GLY A 278 1.33 13.44 17.17
C GLY A 278 1.56 14.03 15.77
N MET A 279 0.53 14.04 14.92
CA MET A 279 0.59 14.64 13.57
C MET A 279 0.58 16.16 13.60
N PHE A 280 0.15 16.79 14.69
CA PHE A 280 -0.02 18.24 14.83
C PHE A 280 1.00 18.87 15.80
N LYS A 281 1.92 18.08 16.35
CA LYS A 281 2.98 18.59 17.21
C LYS A 281 3.88 19.57 16.45
N MET A 282 4.06 20.77 17.00
CA MET A 282 4.90 21.85 16.45
C MET A 282 6.14 22.12 17.32
N ASP A 283 6.46 21.20 18.23
CA ASP A 283 7.59 21.30 19.16
C ASP A 283 8.94 21.08 18.49
N SER A 284 8.98 20.32 17.41
CA SER A 284 10.20 19.88 16.75
C SER A 284 10.00 19.70 15.25
N ILE A 285 11.09 19.92 14.49
CA ILE A 285 11.13 19.63 13.07
C ILE A 285 11.10 18.10 12.88
N ARG A 286 10.20 17.64 12.03
CA ARG A 286 9.96 16.23 11.71
C ARG A 286 9.52 16.03 10.27
N GLY A 287 9.75 14.84 9.75
CA GLY A 287 9.15 14.33 8.53
C GLY A 287 7.82 13.62 8.81
N GLY A 288 7.24 13.10 7.73
CA GLY A 288 5.98 12.38 7.76
C GLY A 288 4.78 13.25 7.38
N SER A 289 3.84 12.61 6.72
CA SER A 289 2.63 13.23 6.18
C SER A 289 1.46 12.24 6.26
N PRO A 290 0.22 12.65 5.95
CA PRO A 290 -0.91 11.72 5.86
C PRO A 290 -0.71 10.61 4.82
N TYR A 291 0.22 10.76 3.88
CA TYR A 291 0.55 9.77 2.85
C TYR A 291 1.44 8.65 3.35
N GLY A 292 2.18 8.88 4.43
CA GLY A 292 3.11 7.91 5.01
C GLY A 292 4.06 8.55 6.03
N ALA A 293 4.65 7.71 6.87
CA ALA A 293 5.71 8.11 7.78
C ALA A 293 6.92 8.60 6.99
N GLY A 294 7.65 9.53 7.58
CA GLY A 294 8.83 10.07 6.96
C GLY A 294 9.85 10.56 7.96
N VAL A 295 11.10 10.65 7.52
CA VAL A 295 12.21 11.19 8.31
C VAL A 295 12.86 12.35 7.59
N PHE A 296 13.13 13.41 8.35
CA PHE A 296 13.94 14.55 7.92
C PHE A 296 15.42 14.27 8.23
N ALA A 297 16.22 13.97 7.20
CA ALA A 297 17.63 13.61 7.35
C ALA A 297 18.57 14.83 7.44
N GLY A 298 18.12 16.02 7.04
CA GLY A 298 18.96 17.22 7.03
C GLY A 298 20.16 17.08 6.10
N ASP A 299 21.36 17.31 6.64
CA ASP A 299 22.66 17.08 6.00
C ASP A 299 23.08 15.59 5.96
N GLY A 300 22.24 14.69 6.47
CA GLY A 300 22.50 13.26 6.59
C GLY A 300 22.97 12.84 7.97
N THR A 301 23.34 13.77 8.86
CA THR A 301 23.80 13.46 10.22
C THR A 301 22.66 13.27 11.21
N ARG A 302 21.51 13.92 10.95
CA ARG A 302 20.31 13.81 11.80
C ARG A 302 19.65 12.45 11.60
N GLY A 303 19.66 11.62 12.65
CA GLY A 303 18.88 10.39 12.70
C GLY A 303 17.36 10.63 12.88
N PRO A 304 16.53 9.59 12.73
CA PRO A 304 15.10 9.68 13.00
C PRO A 304 14.82 10.10 14.45
N SER A 305 13.97 11.10 14.66
CA SER A 305 13.51 11.50 16.00
C SER A 305 12.49 10.53 16.58
N ASP A 306 12.28 10.56 17.89
CA ASP A 306 11.31 9.69 18.56
C ASP A 306 9.89 9.84 18.01
N THR A 307 9.49 11.05 17.61
CA THR A 307 8.18 11.28 16.98
C THR A 307 8.08 10.65 15.59
N GLU A 308 9.15 10.72 14.78
CA GLU A 308 9.21 10.07 13.46
C GLU A 308 9.21 8.54 13.58
N LEU A 309 9.92 8.01 14.59
CA LEU A 309 9.94 6.59 14.91
C LEU A 309 8.57 6.11 15.44
N ALA A 310 7.92 6.87 16.31
CA ALA A 310 6.57 6.55 16.80
C ALA A 310 5.55 6.56 15.66
N LEU A 311 5.65 7.51 14.72
CA LEU A 311 4.82 7.54 13.52
C LEU A 311 5.03 6.31 12.65
N ALA A 312 6.27 5.86 12.49
CA ALA A 312 6.61 4.66 11.74
C ALA A 312 6.05 3.39 12.41
N GLU A 313 6.17 3.25 13.73
CA GLU A 313 5.54 2.14 14.47
C GLU A 313 4.03 2.12 14.25
N HIS A 314 3.37 3.27 14.42
CA HIS A 314 1.93 3.41 14.22
C HIS A 314 1.50 3.04 12.80
N GLN A 315 2.28 3.40 11.77
CA GLN A 315 2.00 2.98 10.40
C GLN A 315 2.07 1.46 10.22
N GLY A 316 3.05 0.82 10.86
CA GLY A 316 3.19 -0.64 10.86
C GLY A 316 1.99 -1.33 11.50
N GLU A 317 1.60 -0.88 12.69
CA GLU A 317 0.41 -1.36 13.41
C GLU A 317 -0.87 -1.16 12.58
N TYR A 318 -1.01 0.02 11.98
CA TYR A 318 -2.17 0.36 11.16
C TYR A 318 -2.28 -0.53 9.92
N MET A 319 -1.16 -0.76 9.21
CA MET A 319 -1.12 -1.67 8.07
C MET A 319 -1.50 -3.10 8.48
N ALA A 320 -0.94 -3.60 9.58
CA ALA A 320 -1.26 -4.92 10.12
C ALA A 320 -2.75 -5.08 10.45
N ALA A 321 -3.36 -4.06 11.07
CA ALA A 321 -4.79 -4.05 11.36
C ALA A 321 -5.66 -4.09 10.08
N ILE A 322 -5.26 -3.36 9.02
CA ILE A 322 -5.97 -3.36 7.74
C ILE A 322 -5.87 -4.73 7.04
N VAL A 323 -4.67 -5.31 6.98
CA VAL A 323 -4.44 -6.64 6.39
C VAL A 323 -5.26 -7.71 7.13
N LYS A 324 -5.25 -7.70 8.47
CA LYS A 324 -6.05 -8.61 9.31
C LYS A 324 -7.55 -8.46 9.05
N ARG A 325 -8.05 -7.22 8.97
CA ARG A 325 -9.47 -6.94 8.68
C ARG A 325 -9.89 -7.41 7.29
N LYS A 326 -9.05 -7.19 6.28
CA LYS A 326 -9.31 -7.61 4.90
C LYS A 326 -9.38 -9.13 4.81
N ASN A 327 -8.40 -9.83 5.39
CA ASN A 327 -8.39 -11.29 5.38
C ASN A 327 -9.60 -11.89 6.10
N TRP A 328 -10.01 -11.31 7.24
CA TRP A 328 -11.20 -11.73 7.97
C TRP A 328 -12.50 -11.60 7.16
N LYS A 329 -12.67 -10.50 6.41
CA LYS A 329 -13.83 -10.32 5.53
C LYS A 329 -13.82 -11.32 4.36
N GLY A 330 -12.64 -11.60 3.80
CA GLY A 330 -12.44 -12.64 2.79
C GLY A 330 -12.85 -14.02 3.31
N LEU A 331 -12.32 -14.40 4.49
CA LEU A 331 -12.62 -15.66 5.15
C LEU A 331 -14.12 -15.82 5.44
N LYS A 332 -14.78 -14.79 6.01
CA LYS A 332 -16.23 -14.82 6.24
C LYS A 332 -17.03 -15.03 4.95
N LYS A 333 -16.65 -14.38 3.85
CA LYS A 333 -17.34 -14.55 2.56
C LYS A 333 -17.18 -15.97 2.01
N THR A 334 -15.97 -16.54 2.10
CA THR A 334 -15.69 -17.91 1.67
C THR A 334 -16.40 -18.94 2.54
N VAL A 335 -16.35 -18.79 3.87
CA VAL A 335 -17.04 -19.69 4.82
C VAL A 335 -18.56 -19.62 4.64
N LEU A 336 -19.14 -18.42 4.52
CA LEU A 336 -20.58 -18.27 4.27
C LEU A 336 -21.01 -18.82 2.90
N ARG A 337 -20.11 -18.85 1.91
CA ARG A 337 -20.36 -19.47 0.60
C ARG A 337 -20.29 -21.00 0.67
N GLY A 338 -19.26 -21.55 1.34
CA GLY A 338 -19.14 -22.99 1.59
C GLY A 338 -20.31 -23.55 2.41
N VAL A 339 -20.78 -22.81 3.44
CA VAL A 339 -21.97 -23.18 4.22
C VAL A 339 -23.26 -23.13 3.39
N LYS A 340 -23.32 -22.30 2.34
CA LYS A 340 -24.47 -22.29 1.41
C LYS A 340 -24.41 -23.44 0.41
N GLU A 341 -23.21 -23.81 -0.05
CA GLU A 341 -23.00 -24.91 -0.99
C GLU A 341 -23.20 -26.28 -0.31
N ASP A 342 -22.75 -26.45 0.94
CA ASP A 342 -22.97 -27.69 1.73
C ASP A 342 -24.43 -27.87 2.20
N LYS A 343 -25.24 -26.81 2.17
CA LYS A 343 -26.66 -26.87 2.56
C LYS A 343 -27.62 -27.12 1.40
N GLY A 344 -27.12 -27.58 0.24
CA GLY A 344 -27.92 -28.22 -0.82
C GLY A 344 -29.34 -27.71 -0.93
N PHE A 345 -29.51 -26.40 -1.18
CA PHE A 345 -30.83 -25.84 -1.46
C PHE A 345 -31.04 -25.97 -2.96
N THR A 346 -31.53 -27.14 -3.38
CA THR A 346 -32.18 -27.31 -4.68
C THR A 346 -33.44 -26.44 -4.67
N GLU A 347 -33.51 -25.49 -5.62
CA GLU A 347 -34.76 -24.79 -5.97
C GLU A 347 -35.86 -25.76 -6.38
#